data_AF-D7U9R2-F1
#
_entry.id   AF-D7U9R2-F1
#
_cell.length_a   1.000
_cell.length_b   1.000
_cell.length_c   1.000
_cell.angle_alpha   90.00
_cell.angle_beta   90.00
_cell.angle_gamma   90.00
#
_symmetry.space_group_name_H-M   'P 1'
#
loop_
_entity.id
_entity.type
_entity.pdbx_description
1 polymer ?
#
loop_
_entity_poly.entity_id
_entity_poly.type
_entity_poly.pdbx_seq_one_letter_code
_entity_poly.pdbx_strand_id
1 'polypeptide(L)' 'MEPKVVKTTKEAVKKVIDYGAQRVVVPGNFPIGCFRIYLTGFQNNDSAAYDEHDCLKGLNDFAKYHNDHLQKQFSE' A
#
# COMPACT_ATOMS: atom_id res chain seq x y z
N MET A 1 -16.16 1.21 -3.31
CA MET A 1 -15.61 0.18 -4.23
C MET A 1 -14.35 -0.39 -3.60
N GLU A 2 -14.19 -1.71 -3.57
CA GLU A 2 -12.97 -2.37 -3.05
C GLU A 2 -11.91 -2.46 -4.16
N PRO A 3 -10.64 -2.04 -3.91
CA PRO A 3 -9.56 -2.20 -4.90
C PRO A 3 -9.34 -3.69 -5.24
N LYS A 4 -9.22 -4.01 -6.53
CA LYS A 4 -9.02 -5.40 -7.01
C LYS A 4 -7.85 -6.09 -6.32
N VAL A 5 -6.74 -5.38 -6.12
CA VAL A 5 -5.55 -5.91 -5.44
C VAL A 5 -5.85 -6.33 -4.00
N VAL A 6 -6.64 -5.54 -3.27
CA VAL A 6 -7.03 -5.83 -1.89
C VAL A 6 -7.93 -7.07 -1.83
N LYS A 7 -8.91 -7.15 -2.74
CA LYS A 7 -9.78 -8.32 -2.88
C LYS A 7 -8.98 -9.60 -3.14
N THR A 8 -8.04 -9.54 -4.09
CA THR A 8 -7.20 -10.69 -4.44
C THR A 8 -6.32 -11.11 -3.25
N THR A 9 -5.74 -10.17 -2.50
CA THR A 9 -4.99 -10.49 -1.28
C THR A 9 -5.87 -11.20 -0.24
N LYS A 10 -7.10 -10.72 -0.01
CA LYS A 10 -8.05 -11.37 0.90
C LYS A 10 -8.39 -12.80 0.47
N GLU A 11 -8.64 -13.02 -0.81
CA GLU A 11 -8.90 -14.36 -1.37
C GLU A 11 -7.68 -15.29 -1.24
N ALA A 12 -6.48 -14.77 -1.48
CA ALA A 12 -5.25 -15.53 -1.32
C ALA A 12 -5.05 -15.94 0.15
N VAL A 13 -5.20 -15.02 1.10
CA VAL A 13 -5.09 -15.31 2.55
C VAL A 13 -6.06 -16.43 2.96
N LYS A 14 -7.33 -16.36 2.53
CA LYS A 14 -8.31 -17.43 2.78
C LYS A 14 -7.81 -18.79 2.28
N LYS A 15 -7.31 -18.86 1.05
CA LYS A 15 -6.78 -20.11 0.48
C LYS A 15 -5.60 -20.67 1.27
N VAL A 16 -4.68 -19.82 1.75
CA VAL A 16 -3.52 -20.32 2.52
C VAL A 16 -3.97 -20.83 3.90
N ILE A 17 -4.99 -20.21 4.51
CA ILE A 17 -5.62 -20.73 5.73
C ILE A 17 -6.29 -22.08 5.46
N ASP A 18 -7.02 -22.23 4.34
CA ASP A 18 -7.62 -23.51 3.93
C ASP A 18 -6.57 -24.61 3.71
N TYR A 19 -5.34 -24.23 3.37
CA TYR A 19 -4.18 -25.14 3.25
C TYR A 19 -3.48 -25.45 4.59
N GLY A 20 -4.00 -24.95 5.71
CA GLY A 20 -3.53 -25.28 7.06
C GLY A 20 -2.58 -24.25 7.68
N ALA A 21 -2.40 -23.08 7.07
CA ALA A 21 -1.64 -22.01 7.72
C ALA A 21 -2.37 -21.47 8.96
N GLN A 22 -1.71 -21.52 10.11
CA GLN A 22 -2.29 -21.06 11.39
C GLN A 22 -2.14 -19.56 11.63
N ARG A 23 -1.09 -18.94 11.08
CA ARG A 23 -0.81 -17.51 11.21
C ARG A 23 -0.32 -16.99 9.87
N VAL A 24 -0.98 -15.95 9.37
CA VAL A 24 -0.63 -15.29 8.11
C VAL A 24 -0.37 -13.82 8.40
N VAL A 25 0.81 -13.34 8.03
CA VAL A 25 1.15 -11.91 8.10
C VAL A 25 0.95 -11.30 6.73
N VAL A 26 0.10 -10.27 6.66
CA VAL A 26 -0.16 -9.53 5.42
C VAL A 26 0.49 -8.16 5.55
N PRO A 27 1.61 -7.90 4.85
CA PRO A 27 2.24 -6.58 4.91
C PRO A 27 1.39 -5.56 4.15
N GLY A 28 1.37 -4.33 4.67
CA GLY A 28 0.93 -3.17 3.91
C GLY A 28 2.02 -2.68 2.96
N ASN A 29 1.68 -1.68 2.17
CA ASN A 29 2.60 -0.95 1.31
C ASN A 29 3.36 0.12 2.10
N PHE A 30 4.63 0.30 1.76
CA PHE A 30 5.54 1.26 2.39
C PHE A 30 5.25 2.69 1.88
N PRO A 31 5.78 3.75 2.53
CA PRO A 31 5.80 5.09 1.96
C PRO A 31 6.71 5.13 0.73
N ILE A 32 6.18 4.69 -0.42
CA ILE A 32 6.93 4.53 -1.66
C ILE A 32 7.37 5.87 -2.25
N GLY A 33 6.72 6.98 -1.89
CA GLY A 33 7.10 8.32 -2.36
C GLY A 33 8.53 8.73 -2.00
N CYS A 34 9.16 8.05 -1.04
CA CYS A 34 10.53 8.28 -0.62
C CYS A 34 11.57 7.48 -1.42
N PHE A 35 11.17 6.52 -2.26
CA PHE A 35 12.14 5.70 -2.98
C PHE A 35 12.77 6.47 -4.14
N ARG A 36 14.08 6.32 -4.30
CA ARG A 36 14.85 7.05 -5.33
C ARG A 36 14.30 6.84 -6.73
N ILE A 37 13.88 5.61 -7.07
CA ILE A 37 13.30 5.29 -8.38
C ILE A 37 12.03 6.12 -8.67
N TYR A 38 11.21 6.37 -7.64
CA TYR A 38 9.99 7.15 -7.78
C TYR A 38 10.28 8.66 -7.76
N LEU A 39 11.21 9.10 -6.93
CA LEU A 39 11.64 10.50 -6.91
C LEU A 39 12.25 10.95 -8.24
N THR A 40 13.01 10.08 -8.91
CA THR A 40 13.58 10.36 -10.24
C THR A 40 12.56 10.15 -11.35
N GLY A 41 11.75 9.10 -11.30
CA GLY A 41 10.78 8.78 -12.37
C GLY A 41 9.55 9.68 -12.38
N PHE A 42 9.14 10.21 -11.23
CA PHE A 42 7.97 11.07 -11.04
C PHE A 42 8.36 12.44 -10.49
N GLN A 43 9.54 12.93 -10.86
CA GLN A 43 10.00 14.26 -10.46
C GLN A 43 8.96 15.31 -10.85
N ASN A 44 8.67 16.22 -9.93
CA ASN A 44 7.71 17.31 -10.12
C ASN A 44 8.38 18.65 -9.81
N ASN A 45 8.05 19.68 -10.59
CA ASN A 45 8.57 21.04 -10.35
C ASN A 45 7.77 21.78 -9.27
N ASP A 46 6.60 21.27 -8.89
CA ASP A 46 5.81 21.81 -7.80
C ASP A 46 6.39 21.33 -6.46
N SER A 47 6.97 22.26 -5.69
CA SER A 47 7.45 22.00 -4.32
C SER A 47 6.35 21.47 -3.41
N ALA A 48 5.08 21.82 -3.65
CA ALA A 48 3.95 21.33 -2.88
C ALA A 48 3.61 19.86 -3.18
N ALA A 49 4.24 19.21 -4.16
CA ALA A 49 4.11 17.77 -4.38
C ALA A 49 4.89 16.95 -3.34
N TYR A 50 5.83 17.58 -2.63
CA TYR A 50 6.72 16.94 -1.66
C TYR A 50 6.28 17.22 -0.21
N ASP A 51 6.64 16.33 0.70
CA ASP A 51 6.50 16.53 2.15
C ASP A 51 7.80 17.07 2.77
N GLU A 52 7.84 17.19 4.09
CA GLU A 52 9.00 17.70 4.86
C GLU A 52 10.26 16.82 4.76
N HIS A 53 10.15 15.63 4.15
CA HIS A 53 11.25 14.69 3.93
C HIS A 53 11.63 14.56 2.45
N ASP A 54 11.17 15.48 1.60
CA ASP A 54 11.34 15.44 0.14
C ASP A 54 10.77 14.18 -0.51
N CYS A 55 9.77 13.56 0.11
CA CYS A 55 9.05 12.43 -0.46
C CYS A 55 7.81 12.87 -1.23
N LEU A 56 7.46 12.16 -2.30
CA LEU A 56 6.26 12.44 -3.09
C LEU A 56 4.99 12.11 -2.30
N LYS A 57 4.21 13.13 -1.90
CA LYS A 57 3.00 12.96 -1.10
C LYS A 57 1.96 12.09 -1.77
N GLY A 58 1.69 12.31 -3.05
CA GLY A 58 0.67 11.54 -3.78
C GLY A 58 0.93 10.04 -3.80
N LEU A 59 2.20 9.63 -3.86
CA LEU A 59 2.58 8.22 -3.81
C LEU A 59 2.48 7.64 -2.40
N ASN A 60 2.85 8.43 -1.38
CA ASN A 60 2.64 8.05 0.02
C ASN A 60 1.15 7.91 0.36
N ASP A 61 0.31 8.80 -0.14
CA ASP A 61 -1.14 8.76 0.06
C ASP A 61 -1.79 7.61 -0.71
N PHE A 62 -1.28 7.25 -1.89
CA PHE A 62 -1.68 6.02 -2.57
C PHE A 62 -1.37 4.76 -1.75
N ALA A 63 -0.18 4.69 -1.14
CA ALA A 63 0.18 3.58 -0.26
C ALA A 63 -0.72 3.53 1.00
N LYS A 64 -1.01 4.67 1.62
CA LYS A 64 -1.97 4.76 2.74
C LYS A 64 -3.36 4.29 2.33
N TYR A 65 -3.88 4.76 1.18
CA TYR A 65 -5.18 4.34 0.67
C TYR A 65 -5.25 2.81 0.49
N HIS A 66 -4.21 2.20 -0.08
CA HIS A 66 -4.13 0.74 -0.18
C HIS A 66 -4.17 0.08 1.21
N ASN A 67 -3.37 0.57 2.16
CA ASN A 67 -3.27 0.02 3.51
C ASN A 67 -4.57 0.13 4.28
N ASP A 68 -5.26 1.27 4.20
CA ASP A 68 -6.54 1.48 4.86
C ASP A 68 -7.60 0.50 4.34
N HIS A 69 -7.64 0.29 3.02
CA HIS A 69 -8.55 -0.67 2.42
C HIS A 69 -8.18 -2.12 2.76
N LEU A 70 -6.89 -2.43 2.85
CA LEU A 70 -6.38 -3.73 3.24
C LEU A 70 -6.71 -4.04 4.71
N GLN A 71 -6.47 -3.11 5.63
CA GLN A 71 -6.82 -3.25 7.04
C GLN A 71 -8.32 -3.47 7.21
N LYS A 72 -9.17 -2.70 6.52
CA LYS A 72 -10.63 -2.90 6.53
C LYS A 72 -11.09 -4.29 6.08
N GLN A 73 -10.26 -5.09 5.39
CA GLN A 73 -10.61 -6.48 5.06
C GLN A 73 -10.39 -7.46 6.21
N PHE A 74 -9.56 -7.09 7.18
CA PHE A 74 -9.10 -7.97 8.26
C PHE A 74 -9.35 -7.41 9.67
N SER A 75 -9.73 -6.14 9.79
CA SER A 75 -10.26 -5.53 11.00
C SER A 75 -11.75 -5.86 11.10
N GLU A 76 -12.11 -6.71 12.06
CA GLU A 76 -13.51 -6.86 12.52
C GLU A 76 -13.96 -5.62 13.29
#